data_AF-A0A535U7L9-F1
#
_entry.id   AF-A0A535U7L9-F1
#
_cell.length_a   1.000
_cell.length_b   1.000
_cell.length_c   1.000
_cell.angle_alpha   90.00
_cell.angle_beta   90.00
_cell.angle_gamma   90.00
#
_symmetry.space_group_name_H-M   'P 1'
#
loop_
_entity.id
_entity.type
_entity.pdbx_description
1 polymer ?
#
loop_
_entity_poly.entity_id
_entity_poly.type
_entity_poly.pdbx_seq_one_letter_code
_entity_poly.pdbx_strand_id
1 'polypeptide(L)'
;MVAGSVLAFAVVIQVAIPFFAAGHAYPYIGDRYAEVGGSPRGILTTLVTNPLRIVRALLVPKKIYFVIGVFGSTLGLSALAGWASLLLLPTLGYLLLSNYAPQFSFDSQYSAPLLSLVVGTAILGFARMPVTARRPLMGAVVASSLVFSWAYGDLPVSRKFDGTLFSTESRYAAFLPALGQIAPDARVSAENGFPSHLSERRFIYEYGFEGVVDAEWVVLDYAGTKPKYDMATFNAQVTSVEAAGYEEVASGYGLALLHKR
;
A
#
# COMPACT_ATOMS: atom_id res chain seq x y z
N MET A 1 -7.04 -31.00 -1.64
CA MET A 1 -7.08 -29.53 -1.89
C MET A 1 -5.99 -28.80 -1.11
N VAL A 2 -5.91 -28.93 0.23
CA VAL A 2 -4.89 -28.22 1.05
C VAL A 2 -3.45 -28.47 0.61
N ALA A 3 -3.04 -29.74 0.43
CA ALA A 3 -1.69 -30.06 -0.02
C ALA A 3 -1.35 -29.45 -1.40
N GLY A 4 -2.32 -29.46 -2.32
CA GLY A 4 -2.17 -28.83 -3.63
C GLY A 4 -2.03 -27.31 -3.53
N SER A 5 -2.81 -26.65 -2.67
CA SER A 5 -2.69 -25.21 -2.43
C SER A 5 -1.36 -24.83 -1.78
N VAL A 6 -0.88 -25.62 -0.81
CA VAL A 6 0.44 -25.41 -0.16
C VAL A 6 1.57 -25.61 -1.17
N LEU A 7 1.49 -26.66 -2.00
CA LEU A 7 2.47 -26.91 -3.06
C LEU A 7 2.46 -25.77 -4.09
N ALA A 8 1.29 -25.36 -4.57
CA ALA A 8 1.17 -24.26 -5.51
C ALA A 8 1.73 -22.95 -4.93
N PHE A 9 1.41 -22.64 -3.67
CA PHE A 9 1.96 -21.48 -2.97
C PHE A 9 3.49 -21.56 -2.88
N ALA A 10 4.05 -22.71 -2.49
CA ALA A 10 5.50 -22.88 -2.40
C ALA A 10 6.17 -22.74 -3.78
N VAL A 11 5.60 -23.31 -4.83
CA VAL A 11 6.10 -23.17 -6.21
C VAL A 11 6.06 -21.72 -6.67
N VAL A 12 4.97 -21.01 -6.42
CA VAL A 12 4.85 -19.59 -6.80
C VAL A 12 5.92 -18.75 -6.10
N ILE A 13 6.06 -18.90 -4.78
CA ILE A 13 6.97 -18.08 -3.96
C ILE A 13 8.44 -18.43 -4.19
N GLN A 14 8.78 -19.71 -4.32
CA GLN A 14 10.17 -20.17 -4.35
C GLN A 14 10.72 -20.37 -5.76
N VAL A 15 9.86 -20.51 -6.77
CA VAL A 15 10.27 -20.79 -8.16
C VAL A 15 9.77 -19.71 -9.11
N ALA A 16 8.45 -19.51 -9.22
CA ALA A 16 7.90 -18.63 -10.24
C ALA A 16 8.32 -17.16 -10.03
N ILE A 17 8.16 -16.60 -8.83
CA ILE A 17 8.53 -15.22 -8.54
C ILE A 17 10.05 -15.00 -8.73
N PRO A 18 10.96 -15.81 -8.12
CA PRO A 18 12.39 -15.64 -8.32
C PRO A 18 12.83 -15.79 -9.78
N PHE A 19 12.19 -16.66 -10.56
CA PHE A 19 12.46 -16.83 -11.98
C PHE A 19 12.21 -15.54 -12.77
N PHE A 20 11.10 -14.84 -12.52
CA PHE A 20 10.79 -13.58 -13.17
C PHE A 20 11.48 -12.36 -12.55
N ALA A 21 11.97 -12.47 -11.31
CA ALA A 21 12.65 -11.37 -10.63
C ALA A 21 14.06 -11.07 -11.21
N ALA A 22 14.58 -11.91 -12.12
CA ALA A 22 15.86 -11.69 -12.83
C ALA A 22 17.06 -11.32 -11.91
N GLY A 23 17.07 -11.83 -10.67
CA GLY A 23 18.12 -11.55 -9.68
C GLY A 23 17.84 -10.37 -8.75
N HIS A 24 16.75 -9.63 -8.94
CA HIS A 24 16.30 -8.63 -7.98
C HIS A 24 15.77 -9.31 -6.71
N ALA A 25 16.22 -8.83 -5.55
CA ALA A 25 15.74 -9.35 -4.26
C ALA A 25 14.25 -9.07 -4.10
N TYR A 26 13.47 -10.06 -3.64
CA TYR A 26 12.05 -9.87 -3.35
C TYR A 26 11.90 -8.92 -2.14
N PRO A 27 11.49 -7.65 -2.35
CA PRO A 27 11.66 -6.60 -1.33
C PRO A 27 10.64 -6.70 -0.19
N TYR A 28 9.60 -7.53 -0.35
CA TYR A 28 8.41 -7.46 0.49
C TYR A 28 8.50 -8.24 1.81
N ILE A 29 9.43 -9.19 1.96
CA ILE A 29 9.54 -10.03 3.18
C ILE A 29 10.81 -9.69 3.99
N GLY A 30 11.97 -9.63 3.34
CA GLY A 30 13.24 -9.37 4.04
C GLY A 30 13.20 -8.05 4.81
N ASP A 31 13.00 -6.96 4.08
CA ASP A 31 13.06 -5.60 4.63
C ASP A 31 11.89 -5.32 5.57
N ARG A 32 10.68 -5.71 5.14
CA ARG A 32 9.44 -5.40 5.85
C ARG A 32 9.30 -6.10 7.19
N TYR A 33 10.02 -7.19 7.43
CA TYR A 33 9.98 -7.97 8.67
C TYR A 33 11.35 -8.10 9.32
N ALA A 34 12.34 -7.28 8.91
CA ALA A 34 13.71 -7.36 9.40
C ALA A 34 13.79 -7.32 10.94
N GLU A 35 12.95 -6.51 11.58
CA GLU A 35 12.88 -6.37 13.04
C GLU A 35 12.47 -7.65 13.78
N VAL A 36 11.80 -8.58 13.10
CA VAL A 36 11.29 -9.84 13.67
C VAL A 36 11.90 -11.07 12.99
N GLY A 37 13.01 -10.91 12.27
CA GLY A 37 13.78 -12.01 11.68
C GLY A 37 13.71 -12.13 10.15
N GLY A 38 13.03 -11.22 9.45
CA GLY A 38 13.11 -11.03 8.00
C GLY A 38 12.62 -12.20 7.14
N SER A 39 11.98 -13.21 7.73
CA SER A 39 11.48 -14.40 7.04
C SER A 39 10.47 -15.15 7.91
N PRO A 40 9.61 -16.01 7.34
CA PRO A 40 8.68 -16.83 8.13
C PRO A 40 9.38 -17.68 9.19
N ARG A 41 10.51 -18.32 8.85
CA ARG A 41 11.32 -19.08 9.80
C ARG A 41 11.95 -18.17 10.84
N GLY A 42 12.47 -17.01 10.43
CA GLY A 42 13.05 -16.02 11.34
C GLY A 42 12.06 -15.48 12.37
N ILE A 43 10.80 -15.28 11.98
CA ILE A 43 9.70 -14.88 12.86
C ILE A 43 9.43 -15.97 13.90
N LEU A 44 9.32 -17.23 13.49
CA LEU A 44 9.11 -18.35 14.41
C LEU A 44 10.29 -18.51 15.38
N THR A 45 11.52 -18.41 14.88
CA THR A 45 12.73 -18.43 15.73
C THR A 45 12.68 -17.29 16.73
N THR A 46 12.38 -16.06 16.29
CA THR A 46 12.33 -14.87 17.14
C THR A 46 11.22 -14.97 18.19
N LEU A 47 10.07 -15.55 17.85
CA LEU A 47 8.98 -15.77 18.79
C LEU A 47 9.42 -16.64 19.99
N VAL A 48 10.26 -17.65 19.75
CA VAL A 48 10.76 -18.56 20.78
C VAL A 48 11.99 -18.00 21.50
N THR A 49 12.95 -17.44 20.76
CA THR A 49 14.24 -17.01 21.33
C THR A 49 14.21 -15.60 21.92
N ASN A 50 13.30 -14.74 21.43
CA ASN A 50 13.16 -13.36 21.89
C ASN A 50 11.71 -12.85 21.74
N PRO A 51 10.75 -13.40 22.51
CA PRO A 51 9.33 -13.01 22.43
C PRO A 51 9.11 -11.51 22.70
N LEU A 52 9.97 -10.88 23.51
CA LEU A 52 9.88 -9.45 23.79
C LEU A 52 10.06 -8.59 22.52
N ARG A 53 10.88 -9.05 21.57
CA ARG A 53 11.04 -8.38 20.27
C ARG A 53 9.74 -8.40 19.47
N ILE A 54 9.01 -9.51 19.47
CA ILE A 54 7.67 -9.60 18.86
C ILE A 54 6.70 -8.63 19.55
N VAL A 55 6.66 -8.63 20.89
CA VAL A 55 5.78 -7.73 21.65
C VAL A 55 6.07 -6.26 21.35
N ARG A 56 7.35 -5.87 21.30
CA ARG A 56 7.75 -4.49 20.95
C ARG A 56 7.35 -4.12 19.51
N ALA A 57 7.50 -5.06 18.57
CA ALA A 57 7.06 -4.84 17.20
C ALA A 57 5.54 -4.62 17.12
N LEU A 58 4.74 -5.29 17.96
CA LEU A 58 3.29 -5.13 18.00
C LEU A 58 2.84 -3.84 18.72
N LEU A 59 3.50 -3.47 19.82
CA LEU A 59 3.13 -2.35 20.69
C LEU A 59 3.74 -1.01 20.27
N VAL A 60 3.63 -0.70 18.97
CA VAL A 60 4.00 0.62 18.43
C VAL A 60 2.77 1.53 18.46
N PRO A 61 2.87 2.80 18.91
CA PRO A 61 1.72 3.70 18.99
C PRO A 61 0.88 3.78 17.72
N LYS A 62 1.52 3.84 16.55
CA LYS A 62 0.84 3.87 15.24
C LYS A 62 0.06 2.57 14.95
N LYS A 63 0.58 1.42 15.37
CA LYS A 63 -0.09 0.11 15.23
C LYS A 63 -1.28 -0.02 16.18
N ILE A 64 -1.15 0.49 17.40
CA ILE A 64 -2.25 0.55 18.37
C ILE A 64 -3.36 1.46 17.83
N TYR A 65 -3.02 2.63 17.32
CA TYR A 65 -3.95 3.55 16.66
C TYR A 65 -4.68 2.88 15.49
N PHE A 66 -3.96 2.13 14.64
CA PHE A 66 -4.54 1.35 13.55
C PHE A 66 -5.53 0.28 14.04
N VAL A 67 -5.15 -0.52 15.04
CA VAL A 67 -6.04 -1.56 15.62
C VAL A 67 -7.28 -0.93 16.24
N ILE A 68 -7.13 0.17 16.99
CA ILE A 68 -8.26 0.90 17.55
C ILE A 68 -9.19 1.39 16.43
N GLY A 69 -8.65 1.98 15.36
CA GLY A 69 -9.45 2.45 14.23
C GLY A 69 -10.23 1.33 13.54
N VAL A 70 -9.58 0.19 13.29
CA VAL A 70 -10.19 -0.97 12.63
C VAL A 70 -11.27 -1.62 13.50
N PHE A 71 -10.95 -2.02 14.72
CA PHE A 71 -11.87 -2.78 15.57
C PHE A 71 -12.89 -1.89 16.29
N GLY A 72 -12.51 -0.65 16.59
CA GLY A 72 -13.36 0.32 17.27
C GLY A 72 -14.64 0.59 16.48
N SER A 73 -14.57 0.68 15.14
CA SER A 73 -15.73 0.86 14.26
C SER A 73 -16.85 -0.17 14.45
N THR A 74 -16.51 -1.37 14.95
CA THR A 74 -17.44 -2.48 15.23
C THR A 74 -17.56 -2.79 16.72
N LEU A 75 -17.17 -1.86 17.60
CA LEU A 75 -17.13 -2.03 19.06
C LEU A 75 -16.30 -3.23 19.54
N GLY A 76 -15.36 -3.70 18.73
CA GLY A 76 -14.57 -4.89 19.06
C GLY A 76 -15.39 -6.19 19.07
N LEU A 77 -16.59 -6.23 18.50
CA LEU A 77 -17.45 -7.43 18.47
C LEU A 77 -16.77 -8.66 17.86
N SER A 78 -15.77 -8.43 17.01
CA SER A 78 -14.90 -9.48 16.47
C SER A 78 -14.26 -10.36 17.54
N ALA A 79 -13.94 -9.83 18.73
CA ALA A 79 -13.40 -10.64 19.83
C ALA A 79 -14.40 -11.69 20.35
N LEU A 80 -15.69 -11.46 20.15
CA LEU A 80 -16.80 -12.29 20.63
C LEU A 80 -17.25 -13.31 19.58
N ALA A 81 -16.54 -13.45 18.45
CA ALA A 81 -16.89 -14.36 17.36
C ALA A 81 -16.56 -15.83 17.65
N GLY A 82 -16.03 -16.16 18.84
CA GLY A 82 -15.60 -17.51 19.20
C GLY A 82 -14.39 -17.96 18.37
N TRP A 83 -14.41 -19.20 17.89
CA TRP A 83 -13.32 -19.74 17.05
C TRP A 83 -13.08 -18.95 15.76
N ALA A 84 -14.10 -18.24 15.24
CA ALA A 84 -13.95 -17.42 14.04
C ALA A 84 -12.98 -16.25 14.25
N SER A 85 -12.75 -15.79 15.49
CA SER A 85 -11.75 -14.75 15.79
C SER A 85 -10.33 -15.17 15.43
N LEU A 86 -10.04 -16.48 15.36
CA LEU A 86 -8.72 -16.99 14.95
C LEU A 86 -8.40 -16.63 13.49
N LEU A 87 -9.41 -16.41 12.65
CA LEU A 87 -9.21 -16.00 11.26
C LEU A 87 -8.52 -14.64 11.14
N LEU A 88 -8.60 -13.80 12.17
CA LEU A 88 -7.95 -12.49 12.20
C LEU A 88 -6.43 -12.60 12.40
N LEU A 89 -5.94 -13.67 13.03
CA LEU A 89 -4.55 -13.78 13.47
C LEU A 89 -3.54 -13.74 12.32
N PRO A 90 -3.72 -14.46 11.19
CA PRO A 90 -2.76 -14.39 10.09
C PRO A 90 -2.67 -12.99 9.49
N THR A 91 -3.82 -12.32 9.28
CA THR A 91 -3.86 -10.95 8.74
C THR A 91 -3.30 -9.94 9.72
N LEU A 92 -3.61 -10.04 11.01
CA LEU A 92 -3.03 -9.17 12.04
C LEU A 92 -1.53 -9.40 12.16
N GLY A 93 -1.06 -10.64 12.11
CA GLY A 93 0.36 -10.97 12.14
C GLY A 93 1.10 -10.34 10.96
N TYR A 94 0.61 -10.53 9.74
CA TYR A 94 1.20 -9.92 8.54
C TYR A 94 1.26 -8.39 8.63
N LEU A 95 0.18 -7.73 9.07
CA LEU A 95 0.12 -6.26 9.12
C LEU A 95 0.95 -5.67 10.28
N LEU A 96 0.83 -6.25 11.48
CA LEU A 96 1.39 -5.69 12.71
C LEU A 96 2.83 -6.12 12.99
N LEU A 97 3.31 -7.23 12.44
CA LEU A 97 4.73 -7.61 12.56
C LEU A 97 5.61 -6.86 11.56
N SER A 98 5.01 -6.19 10.57
CA SER A 98 5.77 -5.42 9.60
C SER A 98 6.32 -4.11 10.19
N ASN A 99 7.51 -3.69 9.77
CA ASN A 99 8.05 -2.35 10.01
C ASN A 99 7.66 -1.35 8.89
N TYR A 100 6.95 -1.80 7.85
CA TYR A 100 6.55 -0.98 6.72
C TYR A 100 5.24 -0.26 7.00
N ALA A 101 5.32 1.04 7.30
CA ALA A 101 4.20 1.84 7.78
C ALA A 101 2.89 1.75 6.96
N PRO A 102 2.92 1.66 5.62
CA PRO A 102 1.70 1.47 4.82
C PRO A 102 0.90 0.19 5.14
N GLN A 103 1.53 -0.86 5.68
CA GLN A 103 0.81 -2.08 6.10
C GLN A 103 -0.05 -1.88 7.36
N PHE A 104 0.15 -0.80 8.10
CA PHE A 104 -0.63 -0.49 9.30
C PHE A 104 -1.07 0.99 9.29
N SER A 105 -1.45 1.49 8.12
CA SER A 105 -2.07 2.81 7.92
C SER A 105 -3.46 2.68 7.30
N PHE A 106 -4.19 3.80 7.30
CA PHE A 106 -5.48 3.93 6.62
C PHE A 106 -5.36 4.48 5.19
N ASP A 107 -4.15 4.86 4.80
CA ASP A 107 -3.85 5.54 3.54
C ASP A 107 -3.39 4.55 2.45
N SER A 108 -3.55 3.24 2.70
CA SER A 108 -3.09 2.18 1.79
C SER A 108 -3.98 0.94 1.89
N GLN A 109 -4.04 0.18 0.80
CA GLN A 109 -4.93 -0.95 0.59
C GLN A 109 -4.60 -2.22 1.39
N TYR A 110 -3.45 -2.26 2.06
CA TYR A 110 -2.96 -3.47 2.73
C TYR A 110 -3.91 -4.01 3.82
N SER A 111 -4.74 -3.15 4.41
CA SER A 111 -5.70 -3.52 5.45
C SER A 111 -7.01 -4.12 4.90
N ALA A 112 -7.27 -4.05 3.60
CA ALA A 112 -8.54 -4.49 3.00
C ALA A 112 -8.95 -5.95 3.35
N PRO A 113 -8.02 -6.94 3.37
CA PRO A 113 -8.36 -8.29 3.82
C PRO A 113 -8.78 -8.35 5.29
N LEU A 114 -8.10 -7.58 6.16
CA LEU A 114 -8.44 -7.52 7.58
C LEU A 114 -9.82 -6.91 7.80
N LEU A 115 -10.15 -5.82 7.10
CA LEU A 115 -11.46 -5.16 7.23
C LEU A 115 -12.62 -6.12 6.92
N SER A 116 -12.48 -6.91 5.86
CA SER A 116 -13.48 -7.92 5.48
C SER A 116 -13.69 -8.95 6.58
N LEU A 117 -12.60 -9.44 7.17
CA LEU A 117 -12.65 -10.39 8.28
C LEU A 117 -13.26 -9.76 9.54
N VAL A 118 -12.87 -8.53 9.89
CA VAL A 118 -13.38 -7.80 11.06
C VAL A 118 -14.89 -7.60 10.97
N VAL A 119 -15.42 -7.19 9.81
CA VAL A 119 -16.86 -7.08 9.60
C VAL A 119 -17.54 -8.45 9.74
N GLY A 120 -17.00 -9.48 9.10
CA GLY A 120 -17.54 -10.84 9.19
C GLY A 120 -17.56 -11.39 10.63
N THR A 121 -16.45 -11.26 11.37
CA THR A 121 -16.36 -11.70 12.76
C THR A 121 -17.21 -10.84 13.69
N ALA A 122 -17.36 -9.54 13.42
CA ALA A 122 -18.26 -8.68 14.18
C ALA A 122 -19.73 -9.12 14.05
N ILE A 123 -20.18 -9.52 12.85
CA ILE A 123 -21.52 -10.07 12.63
C ILE A 123 -21.72 -11.35 13.45
N LEU A 124 -20.72 -12.25 13.46
CA LEU A 124 -20.78 -13.47 14.26
C LEU A 124 -20.75 -13.21 15.78
N GLY A 125 -20.01 -12.18 16.21
CA GLY A 125 -20.00 -11.72 17.60
C GLY A 125 -21.35 -11.11 18.01
N PHE A 126 -21.93 -10.30 17.14
CA PHE A 126 -23.27 -9.72 17.31
C PHE A 126 -24.35 -10.81 17.42
N ALA A 127 -24.29 -11.85 16.58
CA ALA A 127 -25.27 -12.93 16.57
C ALA A 127 -25.31 -13.71 17.90
N ARG A 128 -24.20 -13.73 18.65
CA ARG A 128 -24.12 -14.37 19.98
C ARG A 128 -24.71 -13.52 21.10
N MET A 129 -25.08 -12.26 20.83
CA MET A 129 -25.68 -11.40 21.84
C MET A 129 -27.14 -11.80 22.11
N PRO A 130 -27.59 -11.67 23.37
CA PRO A 130 -28.98 -11.94 23.72
C PRO A 130 -29.90 -11.01 22.93
N VAL A 131 -31.08 -11.50 22.55
CA VAL A 131 -32.03 -10.79 21.67
C VAL A 131 -32.38 -9.40 22.22
N THR A 132 -32.47 -9.26 23.54
CA THR A 132 -32.74 -7.99 24.23
C THR A 132 -31.64 -6.94 24.03
N ALA A 133 -30.38 -7.35 23.87
CA ALA A 133 -29.25 -6.44 23.68
C ALA A 133 -29.02 -6.05 22.20
N ARG A 134 -29.57 -6.81 21.24
CA ARG A 134 -29.26 -6.62 19.81
C ARG A 134 -29.66 -5.25 19.28
N ARG A 135 -30.85 -4.75 19.65
CA ARG A 135 -31.34 -3.43 19.19
C ARG A 135 -30.45 -2.27 19.67
N PRO A 136 -30.21 -2.09 20.99
CA PRO A 136 -29.33 -1.01 21.43
C PRO A 136 -27.90 -1.20 20.92
N LEU A 137 -27.39 -2.43 20.85
CA LEU A 137 -26.06 -2.70 20.32
C LEU A 137 -25.93 -2.34 18.84
N MET A 138 -26.95 -2.61 18.02
CA MET A 138 -26.96 -2.21 16.61
C MET A 138 -26.84 -0.68 16.48
N GLY A 139 -27.62 0.06 17.29
CA GLY A 139 -27.50 1.52 17.35
C GLY A 139 -26.10 1.98 17.78
N ALA A 140 -25.52 1.32 18.77
CA ALA A 140 -24.16 1.61 19.24
C ALA A 140 -23.09 1.30 18.17
N VAL A 141 -23.24 0.21 17.40
CA VAL A 141 -22.32 -0.13 16.30
C VAL A 141 -22.41 0.93 15.20
N VAL A 142 -23.62 1.36 14.81
CA VAL A 142 -23.79 2.44 13.82
C VAL A 142 -23.16 3.74 14.33
N ALA A 143 -23.44 4.14 15.57
CA ALA A 143 -22.85 5.32 16.17
C ALA A 143 -21.32 5.23 16.20
N SER A 144 -20.78 4.07 16.57
CA SER A 144 -19.33 3.83 16.57
C SER A 144 -18.73 3.90 15.17
N SER A 145 -19.33 3.22 14.19
CA SER A 145 -18.92 3.29 12.79
C SER A 145 -18.90 4.73 12.27
N LEU A 146 -19.91 5.55 12.60
CA LEU A 146 -19.94 6.98 12.23
C LEU A 146 -18.83 7.77 12.92
N VAL A 147 -18.60 7.58 14.21
CA VAL A 147 -17.52 8.24 14.96
C VAL A 147 -16.14 7.89 14.39
N PHE A 148 -15.91 6.60 14.09
CA PHE A 148 -14.65 6.14 13.52
C PHE A 148 -14.48 6.58 12.06
N SER A 149 -15.56 6.58 11.26
CA SER A 149 -15.55 7.16 9.91
C SER A 149 -15.21 8.65 9.95
N TRP A 150 -15.77 9.41 10.90
CA TRP A 150 -15.47 10.81 11.07
C TRP A 150 -14.02 11.05 11.52
N ALA A 151 -13.51 10.25 12.47
CA ALA A 151 -12.20 10.47 13.08
C ALA A 151 -11.02 9.98 12.21
N TYR A 152 -11.23 8.93 11.40
CA TYR A 152 -10.19 8.21 10.66
C TYR A 152 -10.44 8.09 9.15
N GLY A 153 -11.63 8.41 8.65
CA GLY A 153 -11.98 8.31 7.23
C GLY A 153 -11.69 9.58 6.44
N ASP A 154 -11.87 9.49 5.11
CA ASP A 154 -11.67 10.56 4.14
C ASP A 154 -12.99 10.97 3.45
N LEU A 155 -14.14 10.69 4.08
CA LEU A 155 -15.44 11.18 3.60
C LEU A 155 -15.54 12.71 3.78
N PRO A 156 -16.35 13.44 2.99
CA PRO A 156 -16.49 14.91 3.07
C PRO A 156 -16.79 15.48 4.46
N VAL A 157 -17.42 14.70 5.34
CA VAL A 157 -17.74 15.10 6.71
C VAL A 157 -16.66 14.73 7.73
N SER A 158 -15.61 14.02 7.33
CA SER A 158 -14.58 13.50 8.21
C SER A 158 -13.59 14.59 8.61
N ARG A 159 -12.99 14.43 9.78
CA ARG A 159 -12.05 15.39 10.37
C ARG A 159 -10.82 15.68 9.49
N LYS A 160 -10.36 14.69 8.71
CA LYS A 160 -9.18 14.80 7.84
C LYS A 160 -9.52 14.96 6.35
N PHE A 161 -10.77 15.23 6.02
CA PHE A 161 -11.16 15.38 4.63
C PHE A 161 -10.35 16.49 3.95
N ASP A 162 -9.70 16.13 2.85
CA ASP A 162 -9.02 17.07 1.97
C ASP A 162 -9.61 16.93 0.57
N GLY A 163 -10.44 17.90 0.20
CA GLY A 163 -11.08 17.94 -1.12
C GLY A 163 -10.09 18.07 -2.27
N THR A 164 -8.87 18.55 -2.00
CA THR A 164 -7.84 18.73 -3.04
C THR A 164 -7.36 17.38 -3.60
N LEU A 165 -7.43 16.30 -2.79
CA LEU A 165 -7.09 14.94 -3.21
C LEU A 165 -8.01 14.39 -4.32
N PHE A 166 -9.21 14.97 -4.48
CA PHE A 166 -10.18 14.58 -5.50
C PHE A 166 -10.20 15.55 -6.69
N SER A 167 -9.27 16.50 -6.74
CA SER A 167 -9.11 17.44 -7.83
C SER A 167 -7.78 17.23 -8.54
N THR A 168 -7.78 17.30 -9.87
CA THR A 168 -6.54 17.28 -10.64
C THR A 168 -5.76 18.56 -10.37
N GLU A 169 -4.50 18.43 -9.94
CA GLU A 169 -3.64 19.61 -9.78
C GLU A 169 -3.46 20.34 -11.13
N SER A 170 -3.43 21.66 -11.10
CA SER A 170 -3.32 22.48 -12.31
C SER A 170 -2.05 22.18 -13.11
N ARG A 171 -0.94 21.81 -12.45
CA ARG A 171 0.31 21.41 -13.12
C ARG A 171 0.12 20.19 -14.03
N TYR A 172 -0.68 19.21 -13.60
CA TYR A 172 -0.96 18.03 -14.41
C TYR A 172 -1.87 18.38 -15.58
N ALA A 173 -2.94 19.15 -15.34
CA ALA A 173 -3.87 19.53 -16.40
C ALA A 173 -3.18 20.24 -17.59
N ALA A 174 -2.20 21.09 -17.29
CA ALA A 174 -1.39 21.76 -18.31
C ALA A 174 -0.40 20.82 -19.03
N PHE A 175 0.05 19.76 -18.37
CA PHE A 175 1.07 18.84 -18.87
C PHE A 175 0.49 17.63 -19.63
N LEU A 176 -0.74 17.19 -19.30
CA LEU A 176 -1.39 16.04 -19.94
C LEU A 176 -1.39 16.06 -21.48
N PRO A 177 -1.63 17.20 -22.17
CA PRO A 177 -1.55 17.24 -23.63
C PRO A 177 -0.17 16.86 -24.19
N ALA A 178 0.92 17.13 -23.46
CA ALA A 178 2.27 16.78 -23.89
C ALA A 178 2.46 15.25 -23.95
N LEU A 179 1.78 14.49 -23.08
CA LEU A 179 1.80 13.03 -23.11
C LEU A 179 1.17 12.44 -24.38
N GLY A 180 0.37 13.22 -25.11
CA GLY A 180 -0.19 12.82 -26.41
C GLY A 180 0.85 12.59 -27.51
N GLN A 181 2.09 13.04 -27.30
CA GLN A 181 3.22 12.77 -28.19
C GLN A 181 3.73 11.33 -28.09
N ILE A 182 3.46 10.66 -26.97
CA ILE A 182 3.91 9.29 -26.71
C ILE A 182 3.02 8.32 -27.50
N ALA A 183 3.59 7.64 -28.50
CA ALA A 183 2.86 6.65 -29.28
C ALA A 183 2.26 5.52 -28.40
N PRO A 184 1.13 4.90 -28.80
CA PRO A 184 0.48 3.85 -28.01
C PRO A 184 1.32 2.58 -27.78
N ASP A 185 2.27 2.31 -28.66
CA ASP A 185 3.18 1.16 -28.63
C ASP A 185 4.57 1.49 -28.05
N ALA A 186 4.83 2.77 -27.77
CA ALA A 186 6.12 3.22 -27.22
C ALA A 186 6.33 2.69 -25.80
N ARG A 187 7.61 2.41 -25.49
CA ARG A 187 8.04 1.98 -24.16
C ARG A 187 8.26 3.20 -23.28
N VAL A 188 7.66 3.22 -22.11
CA VAL A 188 7.69 4.40 -21.23
C VAL A 188 8.21 4.04 -19.86
N SER A 189 9.09 4.86 -19.30
CA SER A 189 9.41 4.87 -17.88
C SER A 189 8.80 6.11 -17.24
N ALA A 190 7.97 5.94 -16.23
CA ALA A 190 7.24 7.06 -15.64
C ALA A 190 7.31 7.07 -14.11
N GLU A 191 7.36 8.28 -13.54
CA GLU A 191 7.31 8.52 -12.11
C GLU A 191 5.89 8.31 -11.55
N ASN A 192 5.81 8.02 -10.25
CA ASN A 192 4.59 7.58 -9.58
C ASN A 192 3.43 8.60 -9.76
N GLY A 193 2.34 8.16 -10.39
CA GLY A 193 1.19 8.99 -10.78
C GLY A 193 0.86 8.94 -12.27
N PHE A 194 1.87 8.80 -13.13
CA PHE A 194 1.69 8.71 -14.59
C PHE A 194 1.46 7.30 -15.16
N PRO A 195 1.96 6.20 -14.57
CA PRO A 195 1.71 4.86 -15.09
C PRO A 195 0.22 4.53 -15.27
N SER A 196 -0.66 5.05 -14.43
CA SER A 196 -2.12 4.89 -14.57
C SER A 196 -2.65 5.52 -15.87
N HIS A 197 -2.17 6.72 -16.22
CA HIS A 197 -2.51 7.43 -17.46
C HIS A 197 -1.90 6.81 -18.72
N LEU A 198 -0.80 6.06 -18.57
CA LEU A 198 -0.05 5.47 -19.67
C LEU A 198 -0.21 3.94 -19.76
N SER A 199 -1.12 3.37 -18.96
CA SER A 199 -1.28 1.93 -18.74
C SER A 199 -1.72 1.11 -19.96
N GLU A 200 -2.21 1.75 -21.01
CA GLU A 200 -2.55 1.09 -22.28
C GLU A 200 -1.32 0.60 -23.05
N ARG A 201 -0.11 1.04 -22.67
CA ARG A 201 1.14 0.63 -23.31
C ARG A 201 1.57 -0.74 -22.83
N ARG A 202 2.07 -1.54 -23.77
CA ARG A 202 2.61 -2.88 -23.46
C ARG A 202 3.77 -2.84 -22.45
N PHE A 203 4.57 -1.76 -22.48
CA PHE A 203 5.71 -1.56 -21.60
C PHE A 203 5.62 -0.21 -20.91
N ILE A 204 5.32 -0.25 -19.61
CA ILE A 204 5.30 0.90 -18.71
C ILE A 204 6.08 0.54 -17.45
N TYR A 205 7.21 1.22 -17.23
CA TYR A 205 8.12 1.00 -16.11
C TYR A 205 7.90 2.04 -15.03
N GLU A 206 8.06 1.64 -13.78
CA GLU A 206 8.04 2.57 -12.65
C GLU A 206 9.44 3.14 -12.44
N TYR A 207 9.65 4.40 -12.84
CA TYR A 207 10.98 5.03 -12.86
C TYR A 207 11.69 4.91 -11.50
N GLY A 208 10.97 5.13 -10.39
CA GLY A 208 11.53 5.08 -9.04
C GLY A 208 12.07 3.70 -8.61
N PHE A 209 11.69 2.61 -9.30
CA PHE A 209 12.17 1.25 -9.04
C PHE A 209 13.07 0.70 -10.15
N GLU A 210 12.75 1.00 -11.41
CA GLU A 210 13.38 0.40 -12.59
C GLU A 210 14.34 1.37 -13.30
N GLY A 211 14.20 2.68 -13.08
CA GLY A 211 14.90 3.71 -13.84
C GLY A 211 14.44 3.74 -15.30
N VAL A 212 15.30 4.24 -16.20
CA VAL A 212 14.96 4.41 -17.63
C VAL A 212 14.85 3.09 -18.41
N VAL A 213 15.49 2.01 -17.95
CA VAL A 213 15.57 0.71 -18.62
C VAL A 213 15.88 0.87 -20.12
N ASP A 214 14.99 0.41 -21.00
CA ASP A 214 15.01 0.56 -22.45
C ASP A 214 13.81 1.36 -22.96
N ALA A 215 13.32 2.30 -22.14
CA ALA A 215 12.25 3.20 -22.50
C ALA A 215 12.65 4.12 -23.67
N GLU A 216 11.67 4.46 -24.51
CA GLU A 216 11.80 5.52 -25.52
C GLU A 216 11.45 6.88 -24.90
N TRP A 217 10.55 6.87 -23.91
CA TRP A 217 10.05 8.05 -23.25
C TRP A 217 10.23 7.95 -21.73
N VAL A 218 10.61 9.06 -21.12
CA VAL A 218 10.70 9.21 -19.67
C VAL A 218 9.79 10.33 -19.21
N VAL A 219 8.93 10.06 -18.23
CA VAL A 219 8.03 11.05 -17.62
C VAL A 219 8.40 11.22 -16.16
N LEU A 220 8.92 12.39 -15.79
CA LEU A 220 9.39 12.69 -14.44
C LEU A 220 8.41 13.60 -13.69
N ASP A 221 8.35 13.39 -12.37
CA ASP A 221 7.53 14.17 -11.45
C ASP A 221 8.29 14.43 -10.14
N TYR A 222 8.43 15.70 -9.74
CA TYR A 222 9.01 16.05 -8.45
C TYR A 222 8.22 15.50 -7.23
N ALA A 223 6.98 15.03 -7.40
CA ALA A 223 6.20 14.37 -6.36
C ALA A 223 6.74 12.95 -6.06
N GLY A 224 7.47 12.36 -7.02
CA GLY A 224 8.17 11.09 -6.88
C GLY A 224 9.58 11.20 -6.29
N THR A 225 10.16 12.40 -6.20
CA THR A 225 11.52 12.57 -5.66
C THR A 225 11.61 12.25 -4.17
N LYS A 226 12.83 12.04 -3.68
CA LYS A 226 13.13 11.92 -2.25
C LYS A 226 14.26 12.90 -1.89
N PRO A 227 13.99 13.96 -1.11
CA PRO A 227 12.69 14.35 -0.52
C PRO A 227 11.63 14.72 -1.58
N LYS A 228 10.35 14.56 -1.25
CA LYS A 228 9.22 14.86 -2.16
C LYS A 228 9.10 16.37 -2.41
N TYR A 229 8.67 16.75 -3.61
CA TYR A 229 8.42 18.13 -4.04
C TYR A 229 9.67 19.02 -3.95
N ASP A 230 10.85 18.45 -4.19
CA ASP A 230 12.11 19.18 -4.15
C ASP A 230 12.64 19.47 -5.56
N MET A 231 12.60 20.76 -5.95
CA MET A 231 12.99 21.19 -7.28
C MET A 231 14.48 20.96 -7.58
N ALA A 232 15.36 21.04 -6.57
CA ALA A 232 16.79 20.80 -6.77
C ALA A 232 17.06 19.33 -7.12
N THR A 233 16.46 18.40 -6.39
CA THR A 233 16.52 16.96 -6.65
C THR A 233 15.89 16.62 -7.98
N PHE A 234 14.73 17.21 -8.30
CA PHE A 234 14.07 17.02 -9.60
C PHE A 234 14.94 17.48 -10.77
N ASN A 235 15.52 18.68 -10.69
CA ASN A 235 16.39 19.18 -11.76
C ASN A 235 17.63 18.29 -11.93
N ALA A 236 18.23 17.82 -10.84
CA ALA A 236 19.34 16.87 -10.91
C ALA A 236 18.92 15.53 -11.54
N GLN A 237 17.69 15.06 -11.28
CA GLN A 237 17.13 13.86 -11.90
C GLN A 237 16.94 14.06 -13.41
N VAL A 238 16.36 15.18 -13.84
CA VAL A 238 16.22 15.55 -15.27
C VAL A 238 17.59 15.52 -15.94
N THR A 239 18.60 16.22 -15.39
CA THR A 239 19.96 16.23 -15.93
C THR A 239 20.58 14.83 -16.00
N SER A 240 20.28 13.95 -15.03
CA SER A 240 20.76 12.57 -15.06
C SER A 240 20.16 11.75 -16.21
N VAL A 241 18.89 11.99 -16.56
CA VAL A 241 18.19 11.34 -17.66
C VAL A 241 18.67 11.92 -19.00
N GLU A 242 18.91 13.22 -19.10
CA GLU A 242 19.51 13.84 -20.28
C GLU A 242 20.92 13.28 -20.55
N ALA A 243 21.74 13.13 -19.51
CA ALA A 243 23.05 12.49 -19.60
C ALA A 243 22.97 11.03 -20.06
N ALA A 244 21.82 10.36 -19.89
CA ALA A 244 21.56 9.01 -20.38
C ALA A 244 21.10 8.97 -21.85
N GLY A 245 21.13 10.10 -22.57
CA GLY A 245 20.83 10.17 -24.00
C GLY A 245 19.40 10.55 -24.35
N TYR A 246 18.67 11.17 -23.42
CA TYR A 246 17.33 11.70 -23.65
C TYR A 246 17.37 13.22 -23.84
N GLU A 247 16.35 13.76 -24.48
CA GLU A 247 16.15 15.19 -24.66
C GLU A 247 14.79 15.58 -24.10
N GLU A 248 14.75 16.67 -23.32
CA GLU A 248 13.50 17.22 -22.82
C GLU A 248 12.69 17.82 -23.98
N VAL A 249 11.48 17.31 -24.20
CA VAL A 249 10.58 17.78 -25.26
C VAL A 249 9.38 18.56 -24.73
N ALA A 250 9.09 18.44 -23.43
CA ALA A 250 8.13 19.30 -22.74
C ALA A 250 8.42 19.35 -21.23
N SER A 251 8.16 20.51 -20.62
CA SER A 251 8.23 20.70 -19.18
C SER A 251 6.99 21.38 -18.62
N GLY A 252 6.78 21.17 -17.32
CA GLY A 252 5.83 21.88 -16.48
C GLY A 252 6.41 22.10 -15.09
N TYR A 253 5.64 22.73 -14.20
CA TYR A 253 6.10 22.93 -12.82
C TYR A 253 6.31 21.58 -12.11
N GLY A 254 7.56 21.19 -11.91
CA GLY A 254 7.94 19.90 -11.32
C GLY A 254 7.64 18.69 -12.20
N LEU A 255 7.53 18.88 -13.53
CA LEU A 255 7.18 17.85 -14.51
C LEU A 255 8.09 17.93 -15.73
N ALA A 256 8.55 16.80 -16.24
CA ALA A 256 9.36 16.74 -17.46
C ALA A 256 9.00 15.52 -18.30
N LEU A 257 8.94 15.72 -19.61
CA LEU A 257 8.79 14.68 -20.63
C LEU A 257 10.06 14.66 -21.45
N LEU A 258 10.75 13.53 -21.45
CA LEU A 258 11.98 13.33 -22.19
C LEU A 258 11.82 12.19 -23.20
N HIS A 259 12.44 12.35 -24.37
CA HIS A 259 12.45 11.36 -25.44
C HIS A 259 13.89 10.97 -25.77
N LYS A 260 14.11 9.69 -26.08
CA LYS A 260 15.43 9.18 -26.45
C LYS A 260 15.88 9.75 -27.80
N ARG A 261 17.14 10.19 -27.88
CA ARG A 261 17.75 10.67 -29.12
C ARG A 261 17.96 9.57 -30.16
#